data_AF-A0A7S0KNP0-F1
#
_entry.id   AF-A0A7S0KNP0-F1
#
_cell.length_a   1.000
_cell.length_b   1.000
_cell.length_c   1.000
_cell.angle_alpha   90.00
_cell.angle_beta   90.00
_cell.angle_gamma   90.00
#
_symmetry.space_group_name_H-M   'P 1'
#
loop_
_entity.id
_entity.type
_entity.pdbx_description
1 polymer ?
#
loop_
_entity_poly.entity_id
_entity_poly.type
_entity_poly.pdbx_seq_one_letter_code
_entity_poly.pdbx_strand_id
1 'polypeptide(L)'
;MFKLTKLHKAVTEALNAVPNVDDLAKSLGAVDVRPRVVSEHGGLHSATCIAYEPVQRLLAVGVDAGVKIIGGDGVEALLATRHHVEPARCVEFMPGVGRVMRVSVDNGIDVFDLHSQTCLASTRWTIDVTCACSM
;
A
#
# COMPACT_ATOMS: atom_id res chain seq x y z
N MET A 1 23.49 45.72 39.59
CA MET A 1 22.91 44.73 40.53
C MET A 1 21.60 44.21 39.93
N PHE A 2 21.65 43.12 39.16
CA PHE A 2 20.45 42.53 38.56
C PHE A 2 19.57 41.94 39.66
N LYS A 3 18.35 42.48 39.83
CA LYS A 3 17.41 41.99 40.85
C LYS A 3 16.85 40.64 40.39
N LEU A 4 17.19 39.56 41.11
CA LEU A 4 16.68 38.19 40.87
C LEU A 4 15.15 38.14 40.71
N THR A 5 14.43 39.06 41.36
CA THR A 5 12.97 39.17 41.27
C THR A 5 12.45 39.52 39.88
N LYS A 6 13.19 40.32 39.09
CA LYS A 6 12.82 40.63 37.71
C LYS A 6 13.01 39.42 36.79
N LEU A 7 14.08 38.65 37.01
CA LEU A 7 14.35 37.42 36.26
C LEU A 7 13.29 36.36 36.57
N HIS A 8 12.93 36.20 37.84
CA HIS A 8 11.89 35.25 38.25
C HIS A 8 10.56 35.57 37.58
N LYS A 9 10.15 36.84 37.60
CA LYS A 9 8.92 37.29 36.93
C LYS A 9 8.94 37.02 35.42
N ALA A 10 10.05 37.35 34.75
CA ALA A 10 10.18 37.14 33.31
C ALA A 10 10.15 35.65 32.93
N VAL A 11 10.76 34.77 33.74
CA VAL A 11 10.72 33.32 33.53
C VAL A 11 9.31 32.77 33.74
N THR A 12 8.58 33.25 34.76
CA THR A 12 7.19 32.83 34.99
C THR A 12 6.25 33.32 33.87
N GLU A 13 6.42 34.54 33.38
CA GLU A 13 5.66 35.06 32.23
C GLU A 13 5.95 34.26 30.95
N ALA A 14 7.21 33.91 30.70
CA ALA A 14 7.60 33.10 29.54
C ALA A 14 7.03 31.68 29.63
N LEU A 15 7.05 31.05 30.81
CA LEU A 15 6.46 29.72 31.03
C LEU A 15 4.94 29.73 30.85
N ASN A 16 4.26 30.78 31.31
CA ASN A 16 2.81 30.94 31.15
C ASN A 16 2.39 31.32 29.72
N ALA A 17 3.31 31.87 28.92
CA ALA A 17 3.09 32.16 27.50
C ALA A 17 3.35 30.95 26.60
N VAL A 18 3.91 29.85 27.12
CA VAL A 18 4.03 28.60 26.38
C VAL A 18 2.61 28.10 26.09
N PRO A 19 2.23 27.94 24.81
CA PRO A 19 0.90 27.45 24.49
C PRO A 19 0.70 26.08 25.12
N ASN A 20 -0.39 25.94 25.87
CA ASN A 20 -0.76 24.69 26.50
C ASN A 20 -0.96 23.64 25.40
N VAL A 21 -0.17 22.57 25.44
CA VAL A 21 -0.18 21.50 24.44
C VAL A 21 -1.59 20.88 24.32
N ASP A 22 -2.34 20.84 25.41
CA ASP A 22 -3.71 20.34 25.42
C ASP A 22 -4.69 21.27 24.69
N ASP A 23 -4.50 22.58 24.80
CA ASP A 23 -5.34 23.57 24.11
C ASP A 23 -4.99 23.64 22.61
N LEU A 24 -3.71 23.47 22.28
CA LEU A 24 -3.25 23.33 20.90
C LEU A 24 -3.84 22.06 20.27
N ALA A 25 -3.78 20.92 20.97
CA ALA A 25 -4.34 19.65 20.52
C ALA A 25 -5.87 19.73 20.31
N LYS A 26 -6.60 20.44 21.19
CA LYS A 26 -8.03 20.71 20.99
C LYS A 26 -8.29 21.62 19.78
N SER A 27 -7.43 22.60 19.52
CA SER A 27 -7.56 23.53 18.38
C SER A 27 -7.27 22.89 17.03
N LEU A 28 -6.42 21.85 16.99
CA LEU A 28 -6.00 21.15 15.78
C LEU A 28 -7.11 20.25 15.20
N GLY A 29 -8.19 20.01 15.95
CA GLY A 29 -9.25 19.09 15.55
C GLY A 29 -8.75 17.65 15.39
N ALA A 30 -9.66 16.70 15.18
CA ALA A 30 -9.25 15.36 14.77
C ALA A 30 -8.66 15.44 13.36
N VAL A 31 -7.35 15.21 13.22
CA VAL A 31 -6.71 15.11 11.92
C VAL A 31 -7.20 13.81 11.27
N ASP A 32 -7.82 13.90 10.08
CA ASP A 32 -8.19 12.72 9.27
C ASP A 32 -6.92 12.08 8.72
N VAL A 33 -6.30 11.20 9.51
CA VAL A 33 -5.13 10.42 9.09
C VAL A 33 -5.63 9.13 8.46
N ARG A 34 -5.16 8.83 7.24
CA ARG A 34 -5.47 7.58 6.52
C ARG A 34 -4.19 6.78 6.28
N PRO A 35 -3.76 5.95 7.25
CA PRO A 35 -2.59 5.08 7.06
C PRO A 35 -2.79 4.16 5.86
N ARG A 36 -1.75 3.98 5.06
CA ARG A 36 -1.72 2.99 3.98
C ARG A 36 -0.33 2.39 3.87
N VAL A 37 -0.25 1.14 3.44
CA VAL A 37 1.02 0.53 3.05
C VAL A 37 1.48 1.19 1.75
N VAL A 38 2.72 1.70 1.72
CA VAL A 38 3.30 2.37 0.54
C VAL A 38 4.33 1.47 -0.16
N SER A 39 4.98 0.59 0.58
CA SER A 39 5.98 -0.37 0.06
C SER A 39 6.20 -1.50 1.05
N GLU A 40 6.47 -2.71 0.55
CA GLU A 40 6.88 -3.86 1.34
C GLU A 40 8.17 -4.44 0.75
N HIS A 41 9.26 -4.40 1.52
CA HIS A 41 10.56 -4.88 1.08
C HIS A 41 10.80 -6.32 1.54
N GLY A 42 11.33 -7.18 0.67
CA GLY A 42 11.77 -8.54 1.02
C GLY A 42 10.66 -9.57 1.33
N GLY A 43 9.44 -9.12 1.63
CA GLY A 43 8.30 -10.02 1.87
C GLY A 43 7.77 -10.64 0.59
N LEU A 44 7.93 -11.97 0.49
CA LEU A 44 7.29 -12.88 -0.49
C LEU A 44 6.72 -14.10 0.26
N HIS A 45 6.36 -13.93 1.54
CA HIS A 45 6.05 -15.03 2.46
C HIS A 45 4.88 -15.92 2.00
N SER A 46 4.04 -15.44 1.08
CA SER A 46 2.98 -16.23 0.44
C SER A 46 3.06 -16.21 -1.10
N ALA A 47 4.27 -16.17 -1.66
CA ALA A 47 4.43 -16.28 -3.11
C ALA A 47 4.07 -17.69 -3.59
N THR A 48 3.06 -17.79 -4.46
CA THR A 48 2.53 -19.07 -4.95
C THR A 48 2.60 -19.23 -6.47
N CYS A 49 2.59 -18.13 -7.21
CA CYS A 49 2.64 -18.12 -8.66
C CYS A 49 3.37 -16.89 -9.19
N ILE A 50 3.86 -16.99 -10.43
CA ILE A 50 4.60 -15.92 -11.10
C ILE A 50 4.19 -15.78 -12.56
N ALA A 51 4.35 -14.57 -13.10
CA ALA A 51 4.26 -14.27 -14.53
C ALA A 51 5.34 -13.26 -14.90
N TYR A 52 5.86 -13.33 -16.12
CA TYR A 52 6.91 -12.42 -16.61
C TYR A 52 6.47 -11.73 -17.89
N GLU A 53 6.58 -10.40 -17.93
CA GLU A 53 6.36 -9.58 -19.10
C GLU A 53 7.71 -9.16 -19.69
N PRO A 54 8.08 -9.63 -20.90
CA PRO A 54 9.42 -9.46 -21.43
C PRO A 54 9.73 -8.06 -21.98
N VAL A 55 8.73 -7.28 -22.41
CA VAL A 55 8.95 -5.96 -23.02
C VAL A 55 9.39 -4.94 -21.98
N GLN A 56 8.70 -4.91 -20.84
CA GLN A 56 8.94 -4.04 -19.69
C GLN A 56 9.86 -4.69 -18.66
N ARG A 57 10.18 -5.98 -18.82
CA ARG A 57 11.02 -6.78 -17.91
C ARG A 57 10.47 -6.78 -16.49
N LEU A 58 9.18 -7.02 -16.38
CA LEU A 58 8.45 -7.04 -15.12
C LEU A 58 8.12 -8.48 -14.74
N LEU A 59 8.38 -8.82 -13.48
CA LEU A 59 7.98 -10.05 -12.83
C LEU A 59 6.79 -9.74 -11.90
N ALA A 60 5.65 -10.34 -12.18
CA ALA A 60 4.52 -10.37 -11.25
C ALA A 60 4.62 -11.62 -10.38
N VAL A 61 4.48 -11.45 -9.08
CA VAL A 61 4.45 -12.52 -8.08
C VAL A 61 3.14 -12.46 -7.33
N GLY A 62 2.32 -13.50 -7.46
CA GLY A 62 1.05 -13.62 -6.75
C GLY A 62 1.28 -13.90 -5.27
N VAL A 63 0.64 -13.11 -4.41
CA VAL A 63 0.65 -13.25 -2.95
C VAL A 63 -0.77 -13.15 -2.37
N ASP A 64 -0.95 -13.51 -1.10
CA ASP A 64 -2.24 -13.41 -0.39
C ASP A 64 -2.85 -12.00 -0.49
N ALA A 65 -2.02 -10.97 -0.31
CA ALA A 65 -2.49 -9.58 -0.28
C ALA A 65 -2.63 -8.93 -1.67
N GLY A 66 -2.39 -9.64 -2.77
CA GLY A 66 -2.46 -9.09 -4.12
C GLY A 66 -1.35 -9.58 -5.04
N VAL A 67 -0.73 -8.65 -5.78
CA VAL A 67 0.37 -8.96 -6.72
C VAL A 67 1.56 -8.06 -6.43
N LYS A 68 2.73 -8.67 -6.25
CA LYS A 68 3.99 -7.96 -6.13
C LYS A 68 4.66 -7.86 -7.50
N ILE A 69 4.95 -6.65 -7.94
CA ILE A 69 5.67 -6.36 -9.18
C ILE A 69 7.13 -6.10 -8.85
N ILE A 70 8.03 -6.78 -9.55
CA ILE A 70 9.47 -6.66 -9.44
C ILE A 70 10.03 -6.39 -10.84
N GLY A 71 10.87 -5.38 -11.00
CA GLY A 71 11.50 -5.03 -12.28
C GLY A 71 13.00 -4.79 -12.16
N GLY A 72 13.60 -4.30 -13.25
CA GLY A 72 14.98 -3.81 -13.24
C GLY A 72 15.16 -2.56 -12.36
N ASP A 73 16.41 -2.24 -12.03
CA ASP A 73 16.80 -0.98 -11.36
C ASP A 73 16.09 -0.68 -10.03
N GLY A 74 15.70 -1.73 -9.30
CA GLY A 74 15.05 -1.60 -7.99
C GLY A 74 13.56 -1.26 -8.06
N VAL A 75 12.93 -1.41 -9.23
CA VAL A 75 11.47 -1.28 -9.37
C VAL A 75 10.79 -2.38 -8.55
N GLU A 76 10.01 -1.97 -7.55
CA GLU A 76 9.21 -2.84 -6.70
C GLU A 76 7.89 -2.14 -6.36
N ALA A 77 6.76 -2.85 -6.46
CA ALA A 77 5.45 -2.35 -6.05
C ALA A 77 4.55 -3.49 -5.57
N LEU A 78 3.74 -3.23 -4.54
CA LEU A 78 2.68 -4.15 -4.10
C LEU A 78 1.32 -3.62 -4.55
N LEU A 79 0.69 -4.32 -5.48
CA LEU A 79 -0.67 -4.07 -5.94
C LEU A 79 -1.64 -4.80 -5.02
N ALA A 80 -2.09 -4.11 -3.97
CA ALA A 80 -2.89 -4.72 -2.92
C ALA A 80 -4.39 -4.82 -3.26
N THR A 81 -5.02 -5.95 -2.94
CA THR A 81 -6.48 -6.10 -2.96
C THR A 81 -7.05 -6.01 -1.54
N ARG A 82 -8.29 -5.54 -1.42
CA ARG A 82 -9.07 -5.54 -0.17
C ARG A 82 -10.18 -6.57 -0.15
N HIS A 83 -10.42 -7.24 -1.28
CA HIS A 83 -11.58 -8.09 -1.49
C HIS A 83 -11.25 -9.58 -1.38
N HIS A 84 -10.07 -9.98 -1.84
CA HIS A 84 -9.68 -11.38 -1.98
C HIS A 84 -8.30 -11.60 -1.38
N VAL A 85 -8.24 -11.83 -0.06
CA VAL A 85 -6.99 -11.98 0.69
C VAL A 85 -6.50 -13.44 0.75
N GLU A 86 -7.16 -14.35 0.02
CA GLU A 86 -6.75 -15.74 -0.06
C GLU A 86 -5.53 -15.90 -0.99
N PRO A 87 -4.72 -16.97 -0.88
CA PRO A 87 -3.55 -17.16 -1.73
C PRO A 87 -3.83 -17.03 -3.22
N ALA A 88 -2.90 -16.41 -3.94
CA ALA A 88 -2.98 -16.35 -5.39
C ALA A 88 -2.84 -17.76 -5.96
N ARG A 89 -3.64 -18.09 -6.97
CA ARG A 89 -3.57 -19.36 -7.69
C ARG A 89 -2.99 -19.18 -9.09
N CYS A 90 -3.33 -18.07 -9.76
CA CYS A 90 -2.59 -17.62 -10.93
C CYS A 90 -2.47 -16.10 -10.96
N VAL A 91 -1.42 -15.64 -11.63
CA VAL A 91 -1.20 -14.25 -12.00
C VAL A 91 -0.83 -14.18 -13.47
N GLU A 92 -1.27 -13.13 -14.14
CA GLU A 92 -1.02 -12.99 -15.57
C GLU A 92 -1.01 -11.52 -16.00
N PHE A 93 -0.02 -11.16 -16.82
CA PHE A 93 0.00 -9.84 -17.44
C PHE A 93 -0.99 -9.79 -18.60
N MET A 94 -1.65 -8.65 -18.76
CA MET A 94 -2.42 -8.35 -19.96
C MET A 94 -1.55 -7.47 -20.87
N PRO A 95 -0.93 -8.04 -21.92
CA PRO A 95 0.05 -7.34 -22.74
C PRO A 95 -0.58 -6.12 -23.44
N GLY A 96 0.23 -5.07 -23.62
CA GLY A 96 -0.16 -3.85 -24.33
C GLY A 96 -1.07 -2.88 -23.56
N VAL A 97 -1.74 -3.31 -22.49
CA VAL A 97 -2.65 -2.45 -21.69
C VAL A 97 -2.11 -2.09 -20.31
N GLY A 98 -0.95 -2.60 -19.92
CA GLY A 98 -0.28 -2.23 -18.67
C GLY A 98 -1.03 -2.67 -17.42
N ARG A 99 -1.57 -3.89 -17.44
CA ARG A 99 -2.38 -4.44 -16.35
C ARG A 99 -1.93 -5.85 -15.98
N VAL A 100 -2.26 -6.26 -14.77
CA VAL A 100 -2.05 -7.62 -14.28
C VAL A 100 -3.33 -8.14 -13.67
N MET A 101 -3.67 -9.38 -13.99
CA MET A 101 -4.78 -10.11 -13.39
C MET A 101 -4.24 -11.09 -12.35
N ARG A 102 -5.01 -11.27 -11.29
CA ARG A 102 -4.79 -12.25 -10.24
C ARG A 102 -6.07 -13.06 -10.05
N VAL A 103 -5.93 -14.36 -9.89
CA VAL A 103 -7.02 -15.24 -9.45
C VAL A 103 -6.60 -15.89 -8.14
N SER A 104 -7.44 -15.81 -7.11
CA SER A 104 -7.22 -16.46 -5.82
C SER A 104 -7.68 -17.92 -5.83
N VAL A 105 -7.26 -18.69 -4.82
CA VAL A 105 -7.71 -20.09 -4.63
C VAL A 105 -9.23 -20.22 -4.58
N ASP A 106 -9.91 -19.20 -4.05
CA ASP A 106 -11.37 -19.13 -3.87
C ASP A 106 -12.11 -18.47 -5.05
N ASN A 107 -11.49 -18.47 -6.24
CA ASN A 107 -12.05 -17.91 -7.48
C ASN A 107 -12.36 -16.41 -7.41
N GLY A 108 -11.71 -15.68 -6.50
CA GLY A 108 -11.65 -14.23 -6.52
C GLY A 108 -10.74 -13.76 -7.64
N ILE A 109 -11.19 -12.81 -8.45
CA ILE A 109 -10.47 -12.28 -9.60
C ILE A 109 -10.27 -10.80 -9.38
N ASP A 110 -9.02 -10.36 -9.34
CA ASP A 110 -8.63 -8.97 -9.23
C ASP A 110 -7.88 -8.54 -10.50
N VAL A 111 -8.20 -7.36 -11.01
CA VAL A 111 -7.47 -6.73 -12.13
C VAL A 111 -6.84 -5.45 -11.62
N PHE A 112 -5.53 -5.35 -11.76
CA PHE A 112 -4.75 -4.20 -11.33
C PHE A 112 -4.18 -3.44 -12.51
N ASP A 113 -4.08 -2.13 -12.34
CA ASP A 113 -3.41 -1.22 -13.26
C ASP A 113 -1.98 -0.95 -12.80
N LEU A 114 -0.99 -1.20 -13.67
CA LEU A 114 0.43 -1.01 -13.32
C LEU A 114 0.81 0.46 -13.17
N HIS A 115 0.11 1.37 -13.87
CA HIS A 115 0.43 2.79 -13.87
C HIS A 115 -0.07 3.50 -12.61
N SER A 116 -1.36 3.34 -12.30
CA SER A 116 -2.01 3.92 -11.12
C SER A 116 -1.76 3.11 -9.84
N GLN A 117 -1.28 1.87 -9.97
CA GLN A 117 -1.06 0.93 -8.87
C GLN A 117 -2.34 0.68 -8.05
N THR A 118 -3.48 0.60 -8.73
CA THR A 118 -4.79 0.39 -8.10
C THR A 118 -5.48 -0.87 -8.61
N CYS A 119 -6.34 -1.45 -7.77
CA CYS A 119 -7.28 -2.48 -8.20
C CYS A 119 -8.42 -1.80 -8.99
N LEU A 120 -8.52 -2.10 -10.28
CA LEU A 120 -9.54 -1.57 -11.20
C LEU A 120 -10.86 -2.31 -11.07
N ALA A 121 -10.80 -3.63 -10.88
CA ALA A 121 -11.97 -4.49 -10.81
C ALA A 121 -11.69 -5.69 -9.91
N SER A 122 -12.72 -6.11 -9.17
CA SER A 122 -12.67 -7.28 -8.32
C SER A 122 -14.02 -8.01 -8.41
N THR A 123 -14.00 -9.31 -8.64
CA THR A 123 -15.20 -10.15 -8.75
C THR A 123 -14.90 -11.57 -8.30
N ARG A 124 -15.91 -12.32 -7.86
CA ARG A 124 -15.79 -13.75 -7.58
C ARG A 124 -16.58 -14.56 -8.59
N TRP A 125 -15.96 -15.57 -9.19
CA TRP A 125 -16.68 -16.52 -10.02
C TRP A 125 -17.21 -17.68 -9.17
N THR A 126 -18.37 -18.22 -9.56
CA THR A 126 -19.03 -19.33 -8.87
C THR A 126 -18.45 -20.70 -9.24
N ILE A 127 -17.69 -20.76 -10.34
CA ILE A 127 -17.03 -21.96 -10.83
C ILE A 127 -15.53 -21.87 -10.56
N ASP A 128 -14.92 -23.04 -10.40
CA ASP A 128 -13.48 -23.15 -10.25
C ASP A 128 -12.78 -22.73 -11.53
N VAL A 129 -12.10 -21.58 -11.46
CA VAL A 129 -11.16 -21.17 -12.52
C VAL A 129 -10.03 -22.19 -12.48
N THR A 130 -9.59 -22.81 -13.57
CA THR A 130 -8.45 -23.75 -13.51
C THR A 130 -7.15 -23.09 -13.95
N CYS A 131 -7.24 -22.23 -14.97
CA CYS A 131 -6.14 -21.43 -15.48
C CYS A 131 -6.69 -20.11 -16.04
N ALA A 132 -5.80 -19.15 -16.19
CA ALA A 132 -6.04 -17.95 -16.97
C ALA A 132 -4.97 -17.87 -18.06
N CYS A 133 -5.36 -17.33 -19.21
CA CYS A 133 -4.46 -17.05 -20.31
C CYS A 133 -4.90 -15.73 -20.99
N SER A 134 -3.94 -14.89 -21.31
CA SER A 134 -4.03 -13.68 -22.10
C SER A 134 -3.67 -14.04 -23.55
N MET A 135 -4.41 -13.47 -24.50
CA MET A 135 -4.15 -13.63 -25.95
C MET A 135 -3.02 -12.73 -26.41
#